data_AF-A0A931VZZ1-F1
#
_entry.id   AF-A0A931VZZ1-F1
#
_cell.length_a   1.000
_cell.length_b   1.000
_cell.length_c   1.000
_cell.angle_alpha   90.00
_cell.angle_beta   90.00
_cell.angle_gamma   90.00
#
_symmetry.space_group_name_H-M   'P 1'
#
loop_
_entity.id
_entity.type
_entity.pdbx_description
1 polymer ?
#
loop_
_entity_poly.entity_id
_entity_poly.type
_entity_poly.pdbx_seq_one_letter_code
_entity_poly.pdbx_strand_id
1 'polypeptide(L)' 'MTIDTKIACIGAGYWGKNLVRNFNALGALSWICEVSPERRAALSAQYPRGETHRLLGADPHGFDRFAR' A
#
# COMPACT_ATOMS: atom_id res chain seq x y z
N MET A 1 -16.15 -3.54 -13.46
CA MET A 1 -14.92 -4.37 -13.60
C MET A 1 -14.13 -4.25 -12.31
N THR A 2 -14.00 -5.34 -11.56
CA THR A 2 -13.06 -5.42 -10.45
C THR A 2 -11.73 -5.89 -11.01
N ILE A 3 -10.65 -5.15 -10.75
CA ILE A 3 -9.29 -5.59 -11.08
C ILE A 3 -8.92 -6.64 -10.03
N ASP A 4 -8.68 -7.87 -10.48
CA ASP A 4 -8.35 -9.01 -9.60
C ASP A 4 -6.88 -8.98 -9.13
N THR A 5 -6.06 -8.16 -9.78
CA THR A 5 -4.65 -7.98 -9.43
C THR A 5 -4.51 -7.05 -8.23
N LYS A 6 -4.06 -7.60 -7.10
CA LYS A 6 -3.65 -6.85 -5.91
C LYS A 6 -2.25 -6.27 -6.11
N ILE A 7 -2.08 -4.98 -5.80
CA ILE A 7 -0.80 -4.28 -5.88
C ILE A 7 -0.38 -3.77 -4.51
N ALA A 8 0.88 -4.01 -4.15
CA ALA A 8 1.56 -3.39 -3.03
C ALA A 8 2.56 -2.33 -3.53
N CYS A 9 2.53 -1.12 -2.95
CA CYS A 9 3.53 -0.10 -3.22
C CYS A 9 4.61 -0.11 -2.14
N ILE A 10 5.87 -0.39 -2.52
CA ILE A 10 7.03 -0.26 -1.63
C ILE A 10 7.64 1.12 -1.82
N GLY A 11 7.50 1.96 -0.80
CA GLY A 11 7.90 3.36 -0.82
C GLY A 11 6.79 4.28 -1.35
N ALA A 12 6.60 5.39 -0.63
CA ALA A 12 5.69 6.48 -0.94
C ALA A 12 6.43 7.83 -0.83
N GLY A 13 7.65 7.87 -1.38
CA GLY A 13 8.44 9.08 -1.52
C GLY A 13 7.97 9.98 -2.66
N TYR A 14 8.91 10.71 -3.27
CA TYR A 14 8.65 11.74 -4.29
C TYR A 14 7.65 11.28 -5.37
N TRP A 15 7.91 10.14 -6.01
CA TRP A 15 7.01 9.58 -7.02
C TRP A 15 5.98 8.63 -6.41
N GLY A 16 6.37 7.80 -5.42
CA GLY A 16 5.53 6.71 -4.91
C GLY A 16 4.09 7.11 -4.55
N LYS A 17 3.86 8.34 -4.05
CA LYS A 17 2.52 8.90 -3.82
C LYS A 17 1.60 8.88 -5.06
N ASN A 18 2.15 9.04 -6.26
CA ASN A 18 1.40 8.95 -7.51
C ASN A 18 1.01 7.50 -7.84
N LEU A 19 1.86 6.50 -7.54
CA LEU A 19 1.52 5.08 -7.73
C LEU A 19 0.37 4.72 -6.81
N VAL A 20 0.50 5.05 -5.53
CA VAL A 20 -0.53 4.83 -4.51
C VAL A 20 -1.86 5.43 -4.96
N ARG A 21 -1.87 6.70 -5.38
CA ARG A 21 -3.08 7.36 -5.87
C ARG A 21 -3.70 6.63 -7.07
N ASN A 22 -2.89 6.29 -8.08
CA ASN A 22 -3.37 5.67 -9.31
C ASN A 22 -3.93 4.27 -9.06
N PHE A 23 -3.21 3.42 -8.32
CA PHE A 23 -3.69 2.07 -8.03
C PHE A 23 -4.90 2.06 -7.10
N ASN A 24 -5.03 3.03 -6.19
CA ASN A 24 -6.25 3.20 -5.40
C ASN A 24 -7.44 3.61 -6.27
N ALA A 25 -7.24 4.53 -7.24
CA ALA A 25 -8.28 4.94 -8.17
C ALA A 25 -8.75 3.78 -9.08
N LEU A 26 -7.82 2.89 -9.44
CA LEU A 26 -8.11 1.67 -10.21
C LEU A 26 -8.71 0.53 -9.37
N GLY A 27 -8.78 0.68 -8.04
CA GLY A 27 -9.26 -0.37 -7.13
C GLY A 27 -8.29 -1.55 -6.94
N ALA A 28 -7.04 -1.41 -7.39
CA ALA A 28 -6.01 -2.46 -7.33
C ALA A 28 -5.07 -2.32 -6.13
N LEU A 29 -5.05 -1.15 -5.46
CA LEU A 29 -4.18 -0.93 -4.31
C LEU A 29 -4.65 -1.75 -3.11
N SER A 30 -3.79 -2.66 -2.66
CA SER A 30 -3.99 -3.43 -1.44
C SER A 30 -3.10 -2.91 -0.33
N TRP A 31 -1.78 -2.81 -0.52
CA TRP A 31 -0.83 -2.45 0.55
C TRP A 31 0.08 -1.28 0.18
N ILE A 32 0.50 -0.50 1.19
CA ILE A 32 1.52 0.55 1.06
C ILE A 32 2.59 0.32 2.14
N CYS A 33 3.86 0.19 1.75
CA CYS A 33 4.98 0.07 2.68
C CYS A 33 5.79 1.36 2.69
N GLU A 34 5.84 2.05 3.83
CA GLU A 34 6.58 3.31 3.97
C GLU A 34 7.35 3.37 5.29
N VAL A 35 8.63 3.71 5.21
CA VAL A 35 9.54 3.74 6.36
C VAL A 35 9.28 4.95 7.27
N SER A 36 8.97 6.12 6.68
CA SER A 36 8.66 7.34 7.44
C SER A 36 7.33 7.18 8.18
N PRO A 37 7.34 7.27 9.52
CA PRO A 37 6.11 7.18 10.31
C PRO A 37 5.12 8.30 9.99
N GLU A 38 5.60 9.51 9.70
CA GLU A 38 4.76 10.67 9.36
C GLU A 38 4.02 10.42 8.04
N ARG A 39 4.75 10.01 7.00
CA ARG A 39 4.13 9.68 5.70
C ARG A 39 3.18 8.50 5.81
N ARG A 40 3.54 7.47 6.57
CA ARG A 40 2.67 6.30 6.79
C ARG A 40 1.35 6.68 7.47
N ALA A 41 1.37 7.54 8.49
CA ALA A 41 0.15 8.03 9.13
C ALA A 41 -0.73 8.82 8.15
N ALA A 42 -0.13 9.72 7.37
CA ALA A 42 -0.86 10.49 6.36
C ALA A 42 -1.49 9.59 5.27
N LEU A 43 -0.75 8.57 4.81
CA LEU A 43 -1.23 7.62 3.82
C LEU A 43 -2.36 6.74 4.34
N SER A 44 -2.29 6.30 5.61
CA SER A 44 -3.35 5.52 6.26
C SER A 44 -4.65 6.31 6.36
N ALA A 45 -4.57 7.61 6.69
CA ALA A 45 -5.74 8.47 6.73
C ALA A 45 -6.32 8.73 5.32
N GLN A 46 -5.46 8.89 4.32
CA GLN A 46 -5.87 9.23 2.95
C GLN A 46 -6.39 8.03 2.14
N TYR A 47 -5.89 6.83 2.41
CA TYR A 47 -6.19 5.62 1.64
C TYR A 47 -6.69 4.50 2.56
N PRO A 48 -7.89 4.61 3.15
CA PRO A 48 -8.40 3.65 4.13
C PRO A 48 -8.64 2.24 3.56
N ARG A 49 -8.70 2.10 2.23
CA ARG A 49 -8.77 0.80 1.55
C ARG A 49 -7.43 0.07 1.48
N GLY A 50 -6.31 0.80 1.57
CA GLY A 50 -4.97 0.25 1.49
C GLY A 50 -4.36 0.10 2.88
N GLU A 51 -3.92 -1.10 3.24
CA GLU A 51 -3.22 -1.30 4.51
C GLU A 51 -1.83 -0.65 4.45
N THR A 52 -1.48 0.12 5.48
CA THR A 52 -0.20 0.86 5.51
C THR A 52 0.76 0.23 6.50
N HIS A 53 1.91 -0.22 6.00
CA HIS A 53 2.92 -0.99 6.73
C HIS A 53 4.27 -0.27 6.71
N ARG A 54 5.18 -0.64 7.62
CA ARG A 54 6.56 -0.06 7.63
C ARG A 54 7.44 -0.70 6.55
N LEU A 55 7.42 -2.01 6.43
CA LEU A 55 8.17 -2.83 5.47
C LEU A 55 7.30 -4.03 5.07
N LEU A 56 7.41 -4.46 3.82
CA LEU A 56 6.85 -5.75 3.40
C LEU A 56 7.62 -6.86 4.11
N GLY A 57 6.90 -7.79 4.75
CA GLY A 57 7.50 -8.88 5.52
C GLY A 57 7.93 -8.52 6.95
N ALA A 58 7.61 -7.33 7.46
CA ALA A 58 7.73 -7.06 8.90
C ALA A 58 6.79 -7.97 9.74
N ASP A 59 5.73 -8.44 9.11
CA ASP A 59 4.96 -9.60 9.53
C ASP A 59 5.51 -10.84 8.80
N PRO A 60 5.97 -11.89 9.52
CA PRO A 60 6.46 -13.13 8.90
C PRO A 60 5.40 -13.84 8.04
N HIS A 61 4.11 -13.53 8.21
CA HIS A 61 3.01 -14.03 7.37
C HIS A 61 2.45 -12.98 6.42
N GLY A 62 3.11 -11.83 6.27
CA GLY A 62 2.58 -10.70 5.52
C GLY A 62 2.40 -11.02 4.04
N PHE A 63 3.34 -11.74 3.42
CA PHE A 63 3.22 -12.16 2.03
C PHE A 63 2.06 -13.15 1.80
N ASP A 64 1.86 -14.09 2.73
CA ASP A 64 0.75 -15.04 2.65
C ASP A 64 -0.61 -14.34 2.75
N ARG A 65 -0.67 -13.25 3.53
CA ARG A 65 -1.88 -12.44 3.70
C ARG A 65 -2.17 -11.57 2.48
N PHE A 66 -1.13 -11.07 1.81
CA PHE A 66 -1.27 -10.32 0.56
C PHE A 66 -1.67 -11.23 -0.62
N ALA A 67 -1.15 -12.47 -0.66
CA ALA A 67 -1.41 -13.44 -1.73
C ALA A 67 -2.80 -14.11 -1.66
N ARG A 68 -3.50 -14.00 -0.53
CA ARG A 68 -4.91 -14.39 -0.35
C ARG A 68 -5.81 -13.21 -0.68
#